data_AF-A0A7J6SH08-F1
#
_entry.id   AF-A0A7J6SH08-F1
#
_cell.length_a   1.000
_cell.length_b   1.000
_cell.length_c   1.000
_cell.angle_alpha   90.00
_cell.angle_beta   90.00
_cell.angle_gamma   90.00
#
_symmetry.space_group_name_H-M   'P 1'
#
loop_
_entity.id
_entity.type
_entity.pdbx_description
1 polymer ?
#
loop_
_entity_poly.entity_id
_entity_poly.type
_entity_poly.pdbx_seq_one_letter_code
_entity_poly.pdbx_strand_id
1 'polypeptide(L)'
;FQLSHNHADGLTSIINTGFNITDYPSFPHRGMLIDTGRRYLPVDLIKKNLRTMASMKMNVLHWHISDDISFSVQLDKYAHLQFNNPTPVSYTAAEVKEVVKYANNLNIRVIPEIDVPAHTTSWTRGYPFLTGNANYWMDPISEQTSEMVVDVIAEVVDLFYCEQGRINNGEKVIHLGGDEIGQDAWDTFALRQWTRDHGKFHNRTDLIDYWISHTIAKWNDFLNDRTTQADVIDTWQIWLYDTSKTVEMAASGKFKNLLYSSAFYLDRLGDDWANFYDVPLKRDEAGVIRGGEACMW
;
A
#
# COMPACT_ATOMS: atom_id res chain seq x y z
N PHE A 1 22.33 -19.44 1.55
CA PHE A 1 22.82 -20.54 2.41
C PHE A 1 23.28 -19.95 3.74
N GLN A 2 22.43 -19.98 4.78
CA GLN A 2 22.80 -19.45 6.10
C GLN A 2 23.55 -20.47 6.96
N LEU A 3 23.43 -21.76 6.64
CA LEU A 3 24.08 -22.88 7.34
C LEU A 3 25.43 -23.27 6.72
N SER A 4 25.83 -22.64 5.62
CA SER A 4 27.15 -22.84 5.03
C SER A 4 28.15 -21.91 5.69
N HIS A 5 29.35 -22.40 5.97
CA HIS A 5 30.46 -21.56 6.35
C HIS A 5 31.69 -21.89 5.52
N ASN A 6 32.57 -20.92 5.38
CA ASN A 6 33.86 -21.12 4.75
C ASN A 6 34.89 -21.46 5.83
N HIS A 7 35.69 -22.48 5.57
CA HIS A 7 36.88 -22.76 6.35
C HIS A 7 38.02 -21.80 5.92
N ALA A 8 39.04 -21.69 6.77
CA ALA A 8 40.20 -20.84 6.50
C ALA A 8 41.00 -21.25 5.25
N ASP A 9 40.84 -22.50 4.80
CA ASP A 9 41.44 -23.06 3.57
C ASP A 9 40.60 -22.78 2.31
N GLY A 10 39.49 -22.06 2.43
CA GLY A 10 38.60 -21.72 1.31
C GLY A 10 37.59 -22.81 0.95
N LEU A 11 37.55 -23.93 1.67
CA LEU A 11 36.52 -24.95 1.48
C LEU A 11 35.20 -24.48 2.09
N THR A 12 34.13 -24.56 1.31
CA THR A 12 32.76 -24.37 1.81
C THR A 12 32.26 -25.69 2.40
N SER A 13 31.81 -25.65 3.64
CA SER A 13 31.10 -26.76 4.28
C SER A 13 29.72 -26.31 4.73
N ILE A 14 28.82 -27.27 4.81
CA ILE A 14 27.55 -27.12 5.54
C ILE A 14 27.83 -27.59 6.96
N ILE A 15 27.31 -26.90 7.97
CA ILE A 15 27.37 -27.38 9.35
C ILE A 15 26.78 -28.80 9.37
N ASN A 16 27.64 -29.82 9.48
CA ASN A 16 27.26 -31.23 9.46
C ASN A 16 27.12 -31.73 10.90
N THR A 17 26.30 -31.04 11.69
CA THR A 17 25.86 -31.52 12.99
C THR A 17 24.41 -31.96 12.80
N GLY A 18 23.99 -33.08 13.42
CA GLY A 18 22.68 -33.71 13.19
C GLY A 18 21.48 -32.89 13.70
N PHE A 19 21.35 -31.64 13.29
CA PHE A 19 20.21 -30.79 13.61
C PHE A 19 19.05 -31.04 12.66
N ASN A 20 17.85 -30.88 13.20
CA ASN A 20 16.60 -30.81 12.47
C ASN A 20 16.01 -29.42 12.69
N ILE A 21 15.62 -28.72 11.62
CA ILE A 21 15.04 -27.38 11.69
C ILE A 21 13.59 -27.48 11.21
N THR A 22 12.67 -27.16 12.12
CA THR A 22 11.27 -26.89 11.81
C THR A 22 11.04 -25.39 11.94
N ASP A 23 10.67 -24.73 10.85
CA ASP A 23 10.51 -23.27 10.79
C ASP A 23 9.17 -22.90 10.16
N TYR A 24 8.53 -21.86 10.68
CA TYR A 24 7.30 -21.28 10.15
C TYR A 24 7.17 -19.83 10.64
N PRO A 25 6.56 -18.93 9.84
CA PRO A 25 6.51 -17.53 10.22
C PRO A 25 5.48 -17.27 11.32
N SER A 26 5.87 -16.46 12.31
CA SER A 26 4.95 -15.92 13.32
C SER A 26 3.89 -15.01 12.71
N PHE A 27 4.05 -14.46 11.52
CA PHE A 27 3.00 -13.68 10.85
C PHE A 27 2.98 -13.96 9.34
N PRO A 28 1.80 -14.16 8.72
CA PRO A 28 1.71 -14.39 7.28
C PRO A 28 2.12 -13.17 6.44
N HIS A 29 1.96 -11.95 6.95
CA HIS A 29 2.31 -10.70 6.27
C HIS A 29 3.59 -10.10 6.83
N ARG A 30 4.65 -10.01 6.01
CA ARG A 30 5.96 -9.47 6.38
C ARG A 30 6.41 -8.53 5.28
N GLY A 31 5.97 -7.27 5.38
CA GLY A 31 6.05 -6.31 4.29
C GLY A 31 7.19 -5.30 4.40
N MET A 32 7.56 -4.75 3.24
CA MET A 32 8.42 -3.57 3.12
C MET A 32 7.70 -2.57 2.21
N LEU A 33 7.48 -1.36 2.70
CA LEU A 33 7.06 -0.23 1.88
C LEU A 33 8.28 0.42 1.24
N ILE A 34 8.19 0.65 -0.07
CA ILE A 34 9.08 1.56 -0.79
C ILE A 34 8.27 2.73 -1.33
N ASP A 35 8.83 3.91 -1.16
CA ASP A 35 8.26 5.12 -1.70
C ASP A 35 8.86 5.48 -3.04
N THR A 36 8.01 5.48 -4.07
CA THR A 36 8.36 6.01 -5.38
C THR A 36 7.63 7.29 -5.74
N GLY A 37 6.55 7.63 -5.02
CA GLY A 37 5.78 8.86 -5.20
C GLY A 37 6.57 10.12 -4.86
N ARG A 38 7.44 10.07 -3.84
CA ARG A 38 8.33 11.18 -3.47
C ARG A 38 9.66 11.15 -4.23
N ARG A 39 10.22 9.97 -4.52
CA ARG A 39 11.47 9.83 -5.28
C ARG A 39 11.47 8.60 -6.18
N TYR A 40 11.85 8.79 -7.43
CA TYR A 40 12.07 7.67 -8.35
C TYR A 40 13.18 6.72 -7.83
N LEU A 41 12.91 5.42 -7.86
CA LEU A 41 13.88 4.37 -7.56
C LEU A 41 14.17 3.57 -8.84
N PRO A 42 15.42 3.49 -9.32
CA PRO A 42 15.72 2.68 -10.49
C PRO A 42 15.24 1.23 -10.32
N VAL A 43 14.70 0.64 -11.39
CA VAL A 43 14.19 -0.76 -11.39
C VAL A 43 15.20 -1.75 -10.79
N ASP A 44 16.49 -1.58 -11.07
CA ASP A 44 17.54 -2.44 -10.52
C ASP A 44 17.69 -2.33 -8.99
N LEU A 45 17.42 -1.14 -8.43
CA LEU A 45 17.39 -0.93 -6.98
C LEU A 45 16.17 -1.62 -6.36
N ILE A 46 15.01 -1.55 -7.00
CA ILE A 46 13.80 -2.28 -6.56
C ILE A 46 14.07 -3.80 -6.57
N LYS A 47 14.66 -4.33 -7.66
CA LYS A 47 15.08 -5.75 -7.73
C LYS A 47 16.11 -6.11 -6.67
N LYS A 48 17.03 -5.20 -6.33
CA LYS A 48 17.99 -5.41 -5.23
C LYS A 48 17.27 -5.51 -3.89
N ASN A 49 16.31 -4.63 -3.61
CA ASN A 49 15.48 -4.70 -2.40
C ASN A 49 14.69 -6.02 -2.33
N LEU A 50 14.06 -6.44 -3.43
CA LEU A 50 13.35 -7.73 -3.51
C LEU A 50 14.26 -8.93 -3.18
N ARG A 51 15.52 -8.95 -3.67
CA ARG A 51 16.49 -9.99 -3.28
C ARG A 51 16.81 -9.96 -1.79
N THR A 52 17.01 -8.77 -1.23
CA THR A 52 17.27 -8.61 0.21
C THR A 52 16.07 -9.08 1.04
N MET A 53 14.85 -8.69 0.67
CA MET A 53 13.60 -9.12 1.28
C MET A 53 13.50 -10.65 1.30
N ALA A 54 13.76 -11.31 0.17
CA ALA A 54 13.74 -12.77 0.07
C ALA A 54 14.78 -13.41 1.01
N SER A 55 15.97 -12.83 1.14
CA SER A 55 17.02 -13.33 2.06
C SER A 55 16.62 -13.21 3.53
N MET A 56 15.75 -12.24 3.85
CA MET A 56 15.19 -11.99 5.19
C MET A 56 13.83 -12.66 5.40
N LYS A 57 13.40 -13.51 4.46
CA LYS A 57 12.09 -14.20 4.46
C LYS A 57 10.87 -13.25 4.46
N MET A 58 11.03 -11.99 4.07
CA MET A 58 9.92 -11.05 3.84
C MET A 58 9.16 -11.47 2.56
N ASN A 59 7.88 -11.14 2.47
CA ASN A 59 7.01 -11.68 1.42
C ASN A 59 6.01 -10.69 0.83
N VAL A 60 6.08 -9.41 1.18
CA VAL A 60 5.24 -8.35 0.58
C VAL A 60 6.09 -7.14 0.26
N LEU A 61 6.07 -6.72 -1.00
CA LEU A 61 6.46 -5.39 -1.42
C LEU A 61 5.20 -4.53 -1.44
N HIS A 62 5.10 -3.60 -0.51
CA HIS A 62 4.13 -2.52 -0.57
C HIS A 62 4.75 -1.40 -1.40
N TRP A 63 4.18 -1.13 -2.57
CA TRP A 63 4.74 -0.18 -3.51
C TRP A 63 3.89 1.09 -3.54
N HIS A 64 4.34 2.10 -2.82
CA HIS A 64 3.76 3.44 -2.83
C HIS A 64 4.14 4.15 -4.13
N ILE A 65 3.25 4.06 -5.13
CA ILE A 65 3.53 4.49 -6.51
C ILE A 65 3.12 5.93 -6.80
N SER A 66 2.30 6.55 -5.96
CA SER A 66 1.85 7.93 -6.16
C SER A 66 1.75 8.69 -4.85
N ASP A 67 2.13 9.96 -4.88
CA ASP A 67 2.02 10.90 -3.76
C ASP A 67 1.81 12.34 -4.29
N ASP A 68 1.70 13.34 -3.42
CA ASP A 68 1.70 14.78 -3.73
C ASP A 68 2.81 15.20 -4.69
N ILE A 69 3.97 14.55 -4.63
CA ILE A 69 5.12 14.90 -5.47
C ILE A 69 4.95 14.38 -6.90
N SER A 70 4.66 13.08 -7.08
CA SER A 70 4.55 12.47 -8.41
C SER A 70 3.63 11.25 -8.45
N PHE A 71 3.04 11.02 -9.62
CA PHE A 71 2.48 9.72 -10.00
C PHE A 71 3.57 8.95 -10.76
N SER A 72 4.05 7.83 -10.25
CA SER A 72 5.31 7.23 -10.73
C SER A 72 5.14 6.26 -11.91
N VAL A 73 3.91 5.86 -12.22
CA VAL A 73 3.63 4.82 -13.24
C VAL A 73 2.94 5.44 -14.46
N GLN A 74 3.34 5.00 -15.65
CA GLN A 74 2.71 5.46 -16.89
C GLN A 74 1.40 4.71 -17.14
N LEU A 75 0.30 5.46 -17.27
CA LEU A 75 -1.00 4.97 -17.69
C LEU A 75 -1.38 5.68 -18.99
N ASP A 76 -1.47 4.95 -20.10
CA ASP A 76 -1.69 5.55 -21.43
C ASP A 76 -2.99 6.37 -21.49
N LYS A 77 -4.07 5.86 -20.89
CA LYS A 77 -5.37 6.55 -20.78
C LYS A 77 -5.30 7.84 -19.93
N TYR A 78 -4.36 7.90 -18.98
CA TYR A 78 -4.23 8.98 -18.00
C TYR A 78 -2.84 9.63 -18.03
N ALA A 79 -2.31 9.91 -19.23
CA ALA A 79 -0.97 10.46 -19.41
C ALA A 79 -0.73 11.78 -18.66
N HIS A 80 -1.79 12.57 -18.41
CA HIS A 80 -1.68 13.83 -17.66
C HIS A 80 -1.40 13.62 -16.16
N LEU A 81 -1.47 12.39 -15.62
CA LEU A 81 -0.98 12.11 -14.25
C LEU A 81 0.53 12.35 -14.11
N GLN A 82 1.25 12.39 -15.25
CA GLN A 82 2.68 12.72 -15.29
C GLN A 82 2.96 14.23 -15.41
N PHE A 83 1.92 15.05 -15.53
CA PHE A 83 2.06 16.47 -15.82
C PHE A 83 2.76 17.21 -14.68
N ASN A 84 3.89 17.85 -14.99
CA ASN A 84 4.73 18.56 -14.03
C ASN A 84 5.15 17.72 -12.82
N ASN A 85 5.41 16.42 -13.02
CA ASN A 85 6.18 15.64 -12.06
C ASN A 85 7.59 16.26 -11.93
N PRO A 86 8.07 16.57 -10.71
CA PRO A 86 9.39 17.19 -10.52
C PRO A 86 10.54 16.33 -11.06
N THR A 87 10.37 15.01 -10.99
CA THR A 87 11.26 14.04 -11.63
C THR A 87 10.56 13.49 -12.87
N PRO A 88 11.06 13.75 -14.10
CA PRO A 88 10.42 13.31 -15.34
C PRO A 88 10.79 11.85 -15.68
N VAL A 89 10.90 10.99 -14.66
CA VAL A 89 11.21 9.57 -14.80
C VAL A 89 10.09 8.79 -14.13
N SER A 90 9.54 7.85 -14.87
CA SER A 90 8.36 7.08 -14.48
C SER A 90 8.52 5.65 -14.96
N TYR A 91 7.89 4.70 -14.28
CA TYR A 91 7.88 3.30 -14.68
C TYR A 91 6.94 3.10 -15.85
N THR A 92 7.47 2.56 -16.94
CA THR A 92 6.67 2.06 -18.06
C THR A 92 5.86 0.83 -17.63
N ALA A 93 4.80 0.51 -18.38
CA ALA A 93 4.05 -0.72 -18.13
C ALA A 93 4.94 -1.97 -18.19
N ALA A 94 5.94 -2.00 -19.07
CA ALA A 94 6.88 -3.12 -19.19
C ALA A 94 7.76 -3.27 -17.93
N GLU A 95 8.24 -2.17 -17.36
CA GLU A 95 9.07 -2.17 -16.15
C GLU A 95 8.27 -2.60 -14.92
N VAL A 96 7.02 -2.13 -14.78
CA VAL A 96 6.14 -2.58 -13.69
C VAL A 96 5.92 -4.09 -13.79
N LYS A 97 5.53 -4.59 -14.97
CA LYS A 97 5.37 -6.03 -15.22
C LYS A 97 6.66 -6.80 -14.95
N GLU A 98 7.83 -6.24 -15.28
CA GLU A 98 9.12 -6.86 -14.99
C GLU A 98 9.39 -6.97 -13.48
N VAL A 99 9.19 -5.90 -12.71
CA VAL A 99 9.35 -5.89 -11.25
C VAL A 99 8.41 -6.90 -10.60
N VAL A 100 7.15 -6.89 -11.03
CA VAL A 100 6.09 -7.77 -10.52
C VAL A 100 6.42 -9.25 -10.79
N LYS A 101 6.84 -9.58 -12.01
CA LYS A 101 7.36 -10.92 -12.36
C LYS A 101 8.59 -11.30 -11.53
N TYR A 102 9.51 -10.37 -11.30
CA TYR A 102 10.72 -10.61 -10.51
C TYR A 102 10.38 -10.91 -9.04
N ALA A 103 9.46 -10.16 -8.45
CA ALA A 103 8.96 -10.40 -7.10
C ALA A 103 8.28 -11.77 -7.00
N ASN A 104 7.46 -12.13 -7.99
CA ASN A 104 6.78 -13.44 -8.04
C ASN A 104 7.78 -14.62 -8.03
N ASN A 105 8.88 -14.52 -8.80
CA ASN A 105 9.94 -15.54 -8.80
C ASN A 105 10.64 -15.71 -7.44
N LEU A 106 10.52 -14.71 -6.56
CA LEU A 106 11.05 -14.73 -5.19
C LEU A 106 9.98 -15.06 -4.15
N ASN A 107 8.76 -15.42 -4.58
CA ASN A 107 7.58 -15.60 -3.73
C ASN A 107 7.23 -14.34 -2.89
N ILE A 108 7.47 -13.16 -3.48
CA ILE A 108 7.11 -11.88 -2.89
C ILE A 108 5.86 -11.35 -3.60
N ARG A 109 4.83 -11.07 -2.79
CA ARG A 109 3.61 -10.38 -3.19
C ARG A 109 3.92 -8.92 -3.49
N VAL A 110 3.25 -8.33 -4.48
CA VAL A 110 3.34 -6.89 -4.75
C VAL A 110 1.96 -6.30 -4.52
N ILE A 111 1.88 -5.27 -3.69
CA ILE A 111 0.66 -4.52 -3.41
C ILE A 111 0.94 -3.08 -3.85
N PRO A 112 0.38 -2.62 -4.98
CA PRO A 112 0.44 -1.21 -5.33
C PRO A 112 -0.42 -0.41 -4.35
N GLU A 113 0.01 0.83 -4.09
CA GLU A 113 -0.76 1.80 -3.34
C GLU A 113 -1.07 3.03 -4.19
N ILE A 114 -2.34 3.39 -4.22
CA ILE A 114 -2.82 4.70 -4.65
C ILE A 114 -3.46 5.35 -3.43
N ASP A 115 -2.75 6.27 -2.81
CA ASP A 115 -3.26 6.99 -1.66
C ASP A 115 -4.26 8.05 -2.11
N VAL A 116 -5.53 7.83 -1.74
CA VAL A 116 -6.65 8.72 -2.05
C VAL A 116 -7.60 8.76 -0.84
N PRO A 117 -8.22 9.90 -0.52
CA PRO A 117 -8.28 11.15 -1.29
C PRO A 117 -7.15 12.16 -0.99
N ALA A 118 -6.27 11.87 -0.03
CA ALA A 118 -5.07 12.66 0.29
C ALA A 118 -3.92 12.33 -0.65
N HIS A 119 -2.79 13.02 -0.48
CA HIS A 119 -1.55 12.72 -1.20
C HIS A 119 -1.69 12.71 -2.74
N THR A 120 -2.56 13.58 -3.26
CA THR A 120 -2.97 13.60 -4.69
C THR A 120 -2.60 14.89 -5.40
N THR A 121 -1.74 15.75 -4.83
CA THR A 121 -1.31 16.99 -5.50
C THR A 121 -0.70 16.75 -6.88
N SER A 122 0.00 15.63 -7.10
CA SER A 122 0.51 15.27 -8.43
C SER A 122 -0.61 15.02 -9.44
N TRP A 123 -1.73 14.43 -9.01
CA TRP A 123 -2.89 14.20 -9.86
C TRP A 123 -3.59 15.50 -10.22
N THR A 124 -3.78 16.39 -9.25
CA THR A 124 -4.52 17.65 -9.43
C THR A 124 -3.79 18.65 -10.32
N ARG A 125 -2.46 18.55 -10.46
CA ARG A 125 -1.69 19.32 -11.46
C ARG A 125 -2.16 19.02 -12.88
N GLY A 126 -2.34 17.74 -13.22
CA GLY A 126 -2.80 17.30 -14.54
C GLY A 126 -4.31 17.36 -14.72
N TYR A 127 -5.04 17.20 -13.61
CA TYR A 127 -6.50 17.15 -13.58
C TYR A 127 -7.06 18.05 -12.45
N PRO A 128 -7.05 19.39 -12.62
CA PRO A 128 -7.46 20.32 -11.56
C PRO A 128 -8.91 20.16 -11.10
N PHE A 129 -9.77 19.52 -11.90
CA PHE A 129 -11.17 19.27 -11.51
C PHE A 129 -11.29 18.29 -10.35
N LEU A 130 -10.26 17.47 -10.05
CA LEU A 130 -10.31 16.43 -9.02
C LEU A 130 -10.59 16.99 -7.62
N THR A 131 -10.12 18.21 -7.33
CA THR A 131 -10.40 18.89 -6.05
C THR A 131 -11.80 19.47 -5.99
N GLY A 132 -12.51 19.61 -7.11
CA GLY A 132 -13.90 20.08 -7.17
C GLY A 132 -14.20 21.23 -6.20
N ASN A 133 -15.05 20.95 -5.22
CA ASN A 133 -15.45 21.85 -4.14
C ASN A 133 -14.64 21.69 -2.85
N ALA A 134 -13.68 20.77 -2.79
CA ALA A 134 -12.77 20.59 -1.66
C ALA A 134 -11.59 21.57 -1.75
N ASN A 135 -10.94 21.80 -0.61
CA ASN A 135 -9.70 22.56 -0.55
C ASN A 135 -8.55 21.56 -0.70
N TYR A 136 -7.62 21.69 -1.65
CA TYR A 136 -6.37 20.91 -1.74
C TYR A 136 -6.46 19.37 -1.93
N TRP A 137 -7.43 18.68 -1.31
CA TRP A 137 -7.72 17.25 -1.41
C TRP A 137 -8.78 16.96 -2.49
N MET A 138 -8.93 15.69 -2.87
CA MET A 138 -9.99 15.27 -3.80
C MET A 138 -11.39 15.56 -3.22
N ASP A 139 -12.31 15.99 -4.10
CA ASP A 139 -13.70 16.25 -3.75
C ASP A 139 -14.47 14.94 -3.55
N PRO A 140 -14.93 14.63 -2.32
CA PRO A 140 -15.57 13.36 -2.05
C PRO A 140 -16.99 13.26 -2.61
N ILE A 141 -17.63 14.38 -2.96
CA ILE A 141 -19.01 14.41 -3.49
C ILE A 141 -19.06 14.61 -5.01
N SER A 142 -17.90 14.80 -5.65
CA SER A 142 -17.80 14.93 -7.10
C SER A 142 -17.87 13.56 -7.77
N GLU A 143 -18.93 13.33 -8.52
CA GLU A 143 -19.09 12.11 -9.33
C GLU A 143 -17.94 11.95 -10.32
N GLN A 144 -17.59 13.01 -11.04
CA GLN A 144 -16.48 13.02 -12.00
C GLN A 144 -15.15 12.64 -11.34
N THR A 145 -14.90 13.10 -10.11
CA THR A 145 -13.70 12.75 -9.35
C THR A 145 -13.72 11.26 -8.99
N SER A 146 -14.83 10.77 -8.42
CA SER A 146 -14.96 9.36 -8.04
C SER A 146 -14.82 8.40 -9.22
N GLU A 147 -15.39 8.72 -10.38
CA GLU A 147 -15.31 7.90 -11.59
C GLU A 147 -13.89 7.82 -12.13
N MET A 148 -13.19 8.95 -12.19
CA MET A 148 -11.80 8.95 -12.62
C MET A 148 -10.91 8.15 -11.67
N VAL A 149 -11.10 8.27 -10.35
CA VAL A 149 -10.31 7.52 -9.36
C VAL A 149 -10.53 6.01 -9.51
N VAL A 150 -11.78 5.58 -9.67
CA VAL A 150 -12.13 4.16 -9.90
C VAL A 150 -11.48 3.63 -11.18
N ASP A 151 -11.53 4.39 -12.28
CA ASP A 151 -10.90 3.99 -13.53
C ASP A 151 -9.37 3.91 -13.39
N VAL A 152 -8.72 4.87 -12.73
CA VAL A 152 -7.26 4.83 -12.52
C VAL A 152 -6.86 3.63 -11.66
N ILE A 153 -7.62 3.34 -10.60
CA ILE A 153 -7.42 2.14 -9.77
C ILE A 153 -7.53 0.88 -10.62
N ALA A 154 -8.54 0.80 -11.50
CA ALA A 154 -8.72 -0.36 -12.39
C ALA A 154 -7.51 -0.55 -13.34
N GLU A 155 -7.02 0.53 -13.96
CA GLU A 155 -5.83 0.50 -14.82
C GLU A 155 -4.58 0.03 -14.05
N VAL A 156 -4.37 0.51 -12.82
CA VAL A 156 -3.26 0.06 -11.97
C VAL A 156 -3.40 -1.41 -11.58
N VAL A 157 -4.59 -1.84 -11.17
CA VAL A 157 -4.87 -3.25 -10.85
C VAL A 157 -4.58 -4.14 -12.05
N ASP A 158 -5.05 -3.78 -13.24
CA ASP A 158 -4.80 -4.59 -14.44
C ASP A 158 -3.33 -4.59 -14.85
N LEU A 159 -2.64 -3.46 -14.72
CA LEU A 159 -1.20 -3.37 -14.97
C LEU A 159 -0.40 -4.31 -14.04
N PHE A 160 -0.77 -4.39 -12.77
CA PHE A 160 -0.09 -5.21 -11.77
C PHE A 160 -0.50 -6.69 -11.81
N TYR A 161 -1.69 -7.04 -12.32
CA TYR A 161 -2.22 -8.41 -12.14
C TYR A 161 -2.64 -9.15 -13.41
N CYS A 162 -3.17 -8.49 -14.45
CA CYS A 162 -3.89 -9.16 -15.56
C CYS A 162 -3.03 -10.20 -16.31
N GLU A 163 -1.72 -9.97 -16.41
CA GLU A 163 -0.79 -10.83 -17.17
C GLU A 163 0.32 -11.44 -16.29
N GLN A 164 0.25 -11.27 -14.98
CA GLN A 164 1.40 -11.52 -14.09
C GLN A 164 1.39 -12.91 -13.41
N GLY A 165 0.40 -13.74 -13.72
CA GLY A 165 0.23 -15.08 -13.15
C GLY A 165 -0.40 -15.07 -11.75
N ARG A 166 -0.12 -16.08 -10.93
CA ARG A 166 -0.72 -16.24 -9.58
C ARG A 166 -0.03 -15.38 -8.50
N ILE A 167 0.14 -14.09 -8.77
CA ILE A 167 0.63 -13.14 -7.77
C ILE A 167 -0.41 -12.97 -6.68
N ASN A 168 0.02 -12.79 -5.44
CA ASN A 168 -0.85 -12.72 -4.26
C ASN A 168 -1.80 -13.93 -4.18
N ASN A 169 -1.31 -15.13 -4.53
CA ASN A 169 -2.11 -16.36 -4.61
C ASN A 169 -3.27 -16.32 -5.64
N GLY A 170 -3.29 -15.32 -6.52
CA GLY A 170 -4.36 -15.06 -7.49
C GLY A 170 -5.32 -13.94 -7.08
N GLU A 171 -5.13 -13.33 -5.91
CA GLU A 171 -5.94 -12.21 -5.42
C GLU A 171 -5.43 -10.89 -6.04
N LYS A 172 -6.37 -9.99 -6.38
CA LYS A 172 -6.04 -8.64 -6.86
C LYS A 172 -6.17 -7.67 -5.68
N VAL A 173 -5.05 -7.22 -5.10
CA VAL A 173 -5.08 -6.36 -3.90
C VAL A 173 -4.52 -4.97 -4.25
N ILE A 174 -5.12 -3.91 -3.75
CA ILE A 174 -4.58 -2.55 -3.84
C ILE A 174 -4.72 -1.89 -2.48
N HIS A 175 -3.72 -1.10 -2.06
CA HIS A 175 -3.83 -0.24 -0.90
C HIS A 175 -4.36 1.13 -1.35
N LEU A 176 -5.36 1.67 -0.65
CA LEU A 176 -5.96 2.97 -1.00
C LEU A 176 -5.45 4.15 -0.15
N GLY A 177 -4.49 3.91 0.74
CA GLY A 177 -4.01 4.91 1.70
C GLY A 177 -5.16 5.40 2.57
N GLY A 178 -5.51 6.67 2.44
CA GLY A 178 -6.60 7.32 3.17
C GLY A 178 -6.14 7.98 4.46
N ASP A 179 -4.84 8.27 4.58
CA ASP A 179 -4.24 8.95 5.72
C ASP A 179 -4.11 10.46 5.51
N GLU A 180 -3.65 11.14 6.57
CA GLU A 180 -3.33 12.58 6.64
C GLU A 180 -4.34 13.59 6.04
N ILE A 181 -5.63 13.25 6.00
CA ILE A 181 -6.67 14.20 5.59
C ILE A 181 -6.81 15.31 6.66
N GLY A 182 -6.53 16.54 6.25
CA GLY A 182 -6.60 17.75 7.08
C GLY A 182 -7.97 18.02 7.69
N GLN A 183 -8.03 18.85 8.74
CA GLN A 183 -9.32 19.28 9.33
C GLN A 183 -10.09 20.24 8.41
N ASP A 184 -9.37 20.99 7.59
CA ASP A 184 -9.86 22.00 6.66
C ASP A 184 -10.16 21.45 5.26
N ALA A 185 -9.84 20.17 5.01
CA ALA A 185 -9.92 19.56 3.69
C ALA A 185 -11.29 19.69 3.02
N TRP A 186 -12.34 19.46 3.81
CA TRP A 186 -13.73 19.45 3.35
C TRP A 186 -14.59 20.51 4.04
N ASP A 187 -13.95 21.50 4.66
CA ASP A 187 -14.64 22.61 5.32
C ASP A 187 -15.01 23.72 4.31
N THR A 188 -15.70 23.34 3.22
CA THR A 188 -16.20 24.28 2.21
C THR A 188 -17.72 24.44 2.30
N PHE A 189 -18.25 25.52 1.73
CA PHE A 189 -19.69 25.79 1.78
C PHE A 189 -20.50 24.66 1.13
N ALA A 190 -20.08 24.18 -0.05
CA ALA A 190 -20.75 23.12 -0.78
C ALA A 190 -20.75 21.80 0.00
N LEU A 191 -19.60 21.39 0.56
CA LEU A 191 -19.49 20.14 1.32
C LEU A 191 -20.27 20.20 2.65
N ARG A 192 -20.25 21.34 3.34
CA ARG A 192 -21.10 21.56 4.53
C ARG A 192 -22.58 21.51 4.18
N GLN A 193 -22.99 22.10 3.05
CA GLN A 193 -24.39 22.06 2.60
C GLN A 193 -24.81 20.63 2.26
N TRP A 194 -24.01 19.94 1.45
CA TRP A 194 -24.27 18.55 1.07
C TRP A 194 -24.37 17.63 2.30
N THR A 195 -23.47 17.81 3.27
CA THR A 195 -23.48 17.06 4.54
C THR A 195 -24.78 17.26 5.32
N ARG A 196 -25.26 18.51 5.42
CA ARG A 196 -26.54 18.83 6.08
C ARG A 196 -27.73 18.21 5.35
N ASP A 197 -27.72 18.27 4.02
CA ASP A 197 -28.82 17.76 3.19
C ASP A 197 -28.93 16.22 3.26
N HIS A 198 -27.81 15.52 3.46
CA HIS A 198 -27.78 14.06 3.52
C HIS A 198 -27.91 13.51 4.95
N GLY A 199 -27.71 14.34 5.99
CA GLY A 199 -28.02 14.03 7.39
C GLY A 199 -27.25 12.86 8.03
N LYS A 200 -26.29 12.26 7.32
CA LYS A 200 -25.57 11.03 7.71
C LYS A 200 -24.14 11.26 8.16
N PHE A 201 -23.59 12.46 7.97
CA PHE A 201 -22.20 12.76 8.29
C PHE A 201 -22.14 13.69 9.49
N HIS A 202 -21.67 13.16 10.61
CA HIS A 202 -21.53 13.84 11.89
C HIS A 202 -20.11 14.38 12.10
N ASN A 203 -19.13 13.76 11.45
CA ASN A 203 -17.72 14.13 11.56
C ASN A 203 -16.97 13.79 10.26
N ARG A 204 -15.68 14.17 10.18
CA ARG A 204 -14.84 13.91 9.00
C ARG A 204 -14.64 12.42 8.73
N THR A 205 -14.52 11.59 9.76
CA THR A 205 -14.40 10.13 9.60
C THR A 205 -15.57 9.58 8.82
N ASP A 206 -16.78 10.09 9.03
CA ASP A 206 -17.95 9.65 8.26
C ASP A 206 -17.83 10.01 6.76
N LEU A 207 -17.18 11.12 6.41
CA LEU A 207 -16.89 11.50 5.01
C LEU A 207 -15.74 10.68 4.40
N ILE A 208 -14.76 10.27 5.21
CA ILE A 208 -13.70 9.35 4.79
C ILE A 208 -14.31 7.97 4.53
N ASP A 209 -15.11 7.47 5.47
CA ASP A 209 -15.86 6.23 5.33
C ASP A 209 -16.81 6.29 4.13
N TYR A 210 -17.42 7.45 3.89
CA TYR A 210 -18.19 7.70 2.67
C TYR A 210 -17.33 7.57 1.43
N TRP A 211 -16.21 8.30 1.34
CA TRP A 211 -15.32 8.26 0.18
C TRP A 211 -14.84 6.84 -0.10
N ILE A 212 -14.32 6.16 0.93
CA ILE A 212 -13.84 4.80 0.84
C ILE A 212 -14.97 3.89 0.40
N SER A 213 -16.13 3.93 1.08
CA SER A 213 -17.27 3.09 0.70
C SER A 213 -17.83 3.40 -0.68
N HIS A 214 -17.86 4.65 -1.13
CA HIS A 214 -18.39 5.07 -2.43
C HIS A 214 -17.42 4.76 -3.56
N THR A 215 -16.12 4.97 -3.33
CA THR A 215 -15.06 4.60 -4.28
C THR A 215 -14.99 3.09 -4.41
N ILE A 216 -15.05 2.35 -3.29
CA ILE A 216 -15.12 0.87 -3.28
C ILE A 216 -16.45 0.36 -3.87
N ALA A 217 -17.59 0.98 -3.57
CA ALA A 217 -18.88 0.55 -4.10
C ALA A 217 -19.01 0.82 -5.60
N LYS A 218 -18.56 1.98 -6.10
CA LYS A 218 -18.46 2.24 -7.55
C LYS A 218 -17.46 1.29 -8.21
N TRP A 219 -16.39 0.92 -7.53
CA TRP A 219 -15.48 -0.13 -7.98
C TRP A 219 -16.21 -1.48 -8.15
N ASN A 220 -17.17 -1.82 -7.28
CA ASN A 220 -17.99 -3.05 -7.43
C ASN A 220 -18.88 -3.06 -8.68
N ASP A 221 -19.37 -1.90 -9.14
CA ASP A 221 -20.23 -1.81 -10.34
C ASP A 221 -19.42 -1.96 -11.65
N PHE A 222 -18.10 -1.73 -11.62
CA PHE A 222 -17.20 -1.94 -12.76
C PHE A 222 -16.66 -3.38 -12.86
N LEU A 223 -17.00 -4.27 -11.91
CA LEU A 223 -16.58 -5.67 -11.91
C LEU A 223 -17.58 -6.55 -12.66
N ASN A 224 -17.26 -6.86 -13.91
CA ASN A 224 -17.85 -7.99 -14.62
C ASN A 224 -17.31 -9.31 -14.02
N ASP A 225 -18.18 -10.25 -13.64
CA ASP A 225 -18.06 -11.71 -13.37
C ASP A 225 -16.76 -12.34 -12.79
N ARG A 226 -15.70 -11.59 -12.48
CA ARG A 226 -14.34 -12.13 -12.24
C ARG A 226 -13.63 -11.56 -11.01
N THR A 227 -14.25 -10.67 -10.24
CA THR A 227 -13.63 -10.12 -9.01
C THR A 227 -14.76 -9.66 -8.09
N THR A 228 -14.71 -10.01 -6.80
CA THR A 228 -15.76 -9.65 -5.84
C THR A 228 -15.28 -8.63 -4.83
N GLN A 229 -16.22 -7.91 -4.19
CA GLN A 229 -16.01 -6.90 -3.14
C GLN A 229 -15.06 -7.36 -2.00
N ALA A 230 -14.91 -8.67 -1.79
CA ALA A 230 -14.07 -9.24 -0.75
C ALA A 230 -12.56 -9.28 -1.09
N ASP A 231 -12.20 -9.07 -2.36
CA ASP A 231 -10.85 -9.40 -2.84
C ASP A 231 -9.87 -8.20 -2.80
N VAL A 232 -10.35 -6.96 -2.64
CA VAL A 232 -9.55 -5.79 -3.05
C VAL A 232 -9.13 -4.89 -1.91
N ILE A 233 -9.93 -4.75 -0.85
CA ILE A 233 -9.51 -4.08 0.39
C ILE A 233 -10.17 -4.77 1.57
N ASP A 234 -9.49 -5.77 2.09
CA ASP A 234 -9.85 -6.41 3.36
C ASP A 234 -8.77 -6.20 4.43
N THR A 235 -7.76 -5.38 4.12
CA THR A 235 -6.58 -5.14 4.96
C THR A 235 -6.41 -3.66 5.27
N TRP A 236 -6.36 -3.36 6.56
CA TRP A 236 -6.15 -2.01 7.08
C TRP A 236 -4.75 -1.91 7.70
N GLN A 237 -3.99 -0.89 7.28
CA GLN A 237 -2.66 -0.63 7.80
C GLN A 237 -2.68 0.46 8.87
N ILE A 238 -2.00 0.19 9.97
CA ILE A 238 -1.91 1.07 11.14
C ILE A 238 -0.52 1.70 11.15
N TRP A 239 -0.51 3.00 10.84
CA TRP A 239 0.65 3.87 10.68
C TRP A 239 0.94 4.71 11.93
N LEU A 240 -0.12 5.06 12.63
CA LEU A 240 -0.10 5.82 13.87
C LEU A 240 -0.64 4.88 14.95
N TYR A 241 -0.19 5.04 16.19
CA TYR A 241 -0.58 4.26 17.39
C TYR A 241 0.33 3.10 17.77
N ASP A 242 0.37 2.81 19.07
CA ASP A 242 1.14 1.72 19.64
C ASP A 242 0.46 0.35 19.45
N THR A 243 1.13 -0.70 19.94
CA THR A 243 0.61 -2.07 19.90
C THR A 243 -0.68 -2.24 20.71
N SER A 244 -0.88 -1.48 21.79
CA SER A 244 -2.07 -1.60 22.64
C SER A 244 -3.32 -1.18 21.87
N LYS A 245 -3.26 -0.05 21.19
CA LYS A 245 -4.39 0.45 20.38
C LYS A 245 -4.64 -0.43 19.16
N THR A 246 -3.60 -1.04 18.58
CA THR A 246 -3.74 -2.04 17.53
C THR A 246 -4.56 -3.26 18.01
N VAL A 247 -4.30 -3.72 19.23
CA VAL A 247 -5.06 -4.82 19.85
C VAL A 247 -6.52 -4.41 20.11
N GLU A 248 -6.77 -3.20 20.60
CA GLU A 248 -8.13 -2.68 20.77
C GLU A 248 -8.91 -2.62 19.44
N MET A 249 -8.25 -2.17 18.37
CA MET A 249 -8.83 -2.17 17.03
C MET A 249 -9.15 -3.58 16.55
N ALA A 250 -8.22 -4.54 16.73
CA ALA A 250 -8.45 -5.94 16.39
C ALA A 250 -9.67 -6.52 17.12
N ALA A 251 -9.84 -6.17 18.40
CA ALA A 251 -10.96 -6.62 19.23
C ALA A 251 -12.31 -5.94 18.91
N SER A 252 -12.32 -4.87 18.11
CA SER A 252 -13.53 -4.09 17.83
C SER A 252 -14.57 -4.81 16.96
N GLY A 253 -14.17 -5.89 16.27
CA GLY A 253 -15.01 -6.58 15.28
C GLY A 253 -15.21 -5.81 13.97
N LYS A 254 -14.57 -4.66 13.80
CA LYS A 254 -14.68 -3.82 12.59
C LYS A 254 -13.69 -4.19 11.48
N PHE A 255 -12.61 -4.88 11.83
CA PHE A 255 -11.50 -5.17 10.91
C PHE A 255 -11.31 -6.68 10.76
N LYS A 256 -11.01 -7.12 9.54
CA LYS A 256 -10.75 -8.52 9.23
C LYS A 256 -9.25 -8.81 9.10
N ASN A 257 -8.49 -7.88 8.54
CA ASN A 257 -7.03 -7.94 8.53
C ASN A 257 -6.43 -6.59 8.96
N LEU A 258 -5.54 -6.62 9.95
CA LEU A 258 -4.77 -5.48 10.45
C LEU A 258 -3.27 -5.70 10.24
N LEU A 259 -2.58 -4.65 9.78
CA LEU A 259 -1.13 -4.60 9.64
C LEU A 259 -0.56 -3.50 10.53
N TYR A 260 0.53 -3.79 11.22
CA TYR A 260 1.21 -2.86 12.11
C TYR A 260 2.47 -2.27 11.48
N SER A 261 2.57 -0.95 11.43
CA SER A 261 3.74 -0.24 10.87
C SER A 261 4.26 0.89 11.76
N SER A 262 3.50 1.29 12.79
CA SER A 262 3.76 2.52 13.56
C SER A 262 5.14 2.65 14.20
N ALA A 263 5.78 1.53 14.55
CA ALA A 263 7.13 1.52 15.10
C ALA A 263 8.21 1.21 14.05
N PHE A 264 7.86 0.90 12.80
CA PHE A 264 8.79 0.43 11.78
C PHE A 264 9.05 1.47 10.68
N TYR A 265 9.14 2.75 11.06
CA TYR A 265 9.48 3.86 10.17
C TYR A 265 11.00 3.96 10.01
N LEU A 266 11.54 3.34 8.97
CA LEU A 266 12.98 3.29 8.70
C LEU A 266 13.54 4.63 8.18
N ASP A 267 12.68 5.52 7.70
CA ASP A 267 13.00 6.89 7.31
C ASP A 267 13.35 7.79 8.52
N ARG A 268 12.97 7.39 9.74
CA ARG A 268 13.34 8.06 10.99
C ARG A 268 14.76 7.67 11.41
N LEU A 269 15.74 8.32 10.79
CA LEU A 269 17.18 8.02 10.95
C LEU A 269 17.74 8.09 12.39
N GLY A 270 16.97 8.60 13.35
CA GLY A 270 17.35 8.64 14.77
C GLY A 270 16.98 7.38 15.56
N ASP A 271 16.19 6.48 14.99
CA ASP A 271 15.77 5.24 15.64
C ASP A 271 16.86 4.16 15.54
N ASP A 272 17.03 3.37 16.60
CA ASP A 272 17.97 2.25 16.64
C ASP A 272 17.29 0.93 16.22
N TRP A 273 18.07 0.01 15.66
CA TRP A 273 17.56 -1.31 15.24
C TRP A 273 16.95 -2.10 16.41
N ALA A 274 17.45 -1.88 17.63
CA ALA A 274 16.92 -2.51 18.84
C ALA A 274 15.47 -2.08 19.11
N ASN A 275 15.13 -0.81 18.87
CA ASN A 275 13.76 -0.31 19.04
C ASN A 275 12.78 -0.98 18.08
N PHE A 276 13.22 -1.28 16.84
CA PHE A 276 12.42 -2.05 15.89
C PHE A 276 12.29 -3.51 16.32
N TYR A 277 13.35 -4.10 16.84
CA TYR A 277 13.38 -5.51 17.22
C TYR A 277 12.54 -5.81 18.46
N ASP A 278 12.53 -4.90 19.44
CA ASP A 278 11.86 -5.09 20.74
C ASP A 278 10.37 -4.76 20.74
N VAL A 279 9.79 -4.41 19.57
CA VAL A 279 8.34 -4.14 19.46
C VAL A 279 7.55 -5.40 19.83
N PRO A 280 6.69 -5.36 20.86
CA PRO A 280 6.01 -6.54 21.37
C PRO A 280 4.74 -6.86 20.57
N LEU A 281 4.84 -6.93 19.23
CA LEU A 281 3.72 -7.29 18.36
C LEU A 281 3.37 -8.77 18.53
N LYS A 282 2.11 -9.05 18.92
CA LYS A 282 1.60 -10.40 19.15
C LYS A 282 0.44 -10.70 18.23
N ARG A 283 0.23 -11.98 17.93
CA ARG A 283 -1.02 -12.44 17.31
C ARG A 283 -2.17 -12.23 18.29
N ASP A 284 -3.28 -11.76 17.77
CA ASP A 284 -4.57 -11.84 18.44
C ASP A 284 -5.18 -13.23 18.27
N GLU A 285 -6.10 -13.59 19.17
CA GLU A 285 -6.79 -14.89 19.14
C GLU A 285 -7.68 -15.06 17.91
N ALA A 286 -8.23 -13.97 17.38
CA ALA A 286 -9.10 -13.98 16.20
C ALA A 286 -8.33 -14.03 14.87
N GLY A 287 -7.00 -13.86 14.90
CA GLY A 287 -6.15 -13.87 13.71
C GLY A 287 -6.32 -12.66 12.79
N VAL A 288 -6.84 -11.55 13.33
CA VAL A 288 -7.06 -10.27 12.65
C VAL A 288 -5.72 -9.58 12.39
N ILE A 289 -4.78 -9.60 13.34
CA ILE A 289 -3.43 -9.05 13.19
C ILE A 289 -2.61 -10.00 12.29
N ARG A 290 -2.38 -9.58 11.05
CA ARG A 290 -1.72 -10.41 10.02
C ARG A 290 -0.21 -10.24 9.98
N GLY A 291 0.32 -9.24 10.66
CA GLY A 291 1.74 -8.93 10.72
C GLY A 291 1.99 -7.43 10.64
N GLY A 292 3.03 -7.06 9.90
CA GLY A 292 3.44 -5.67 9.81
C GLY A 292 4.36 -5.39 8.63
N GLU A 293 4.67 -4.10 8.47
CA GLU A 293 5.52 -3.62 7.38
C GLU A 293 6.55 -2.62 7.89
N ALA A 294 7.78 -2.74 7.39
CA ALA A 294 8.80 -1.73 7.57
C ALA A 294 8.72 -0.69 6.44
N CYS A 295 8.75 0.59 6.79
CA CYS A 295 8.35 1.66 5.89
C CYS A 295 9.50 2.60 5.61
N MET A 296 9.76 2.87 4.33
CA MET A 296 10.80 3.77 3.87
C MET A 296 10.17 4.80 2.93
N TRP A 297 9.68 5.89 3.53
CA TRP A 297 9.07 7.05 2.87
C TRP A 297 10.11 7.94 2.14
#